data_AF-A0A2D4F8U3-F1
#
_entry.id   AF-A0A2D4F8U3-F1
#
_cell.length_a   1.000
_cell.length_b   1.000
_cell.length_c   1.000
_cell.angle_alpha   90.00
_cell.angle_beta   90.00
_cell.angle_gamma   90.00
#
_symmetry.space_group_name_H-M   'P 1'
#
loop_
_entity.id
_entity.type
_entity.pdbx_description
1 polymer ?
#
loop_
_entity_poly.entity_id
_entity_poly.type
_entity_poly.pdbx_seq_one_letter_code
_entity_poly.pdbx_strand_id
1 'polypeptide(L)'
;ACDVKGKEDKSGPENMLVEPWTGDGFLTETGKRQASIILSTGTESAFQVTQIRIKVRRGAIGARCGLVFAYNSSSDKFHADEHFKRFESYDKWKLEDFRHFLKTRSSTLCDELGEEDPVGWFEIEEEWDEVEVKMQQCRISKYLMIKFLCTRLEKAERLGVQGLSVFGYIRSASEEPSRNKICRECDRLNG
;
A
#
# COMPACT_ATOMS: atom_id res chain seq x y z
N ALA A 1 -4.62 5.78 9.81
CA ALA A 1 -3.84 7.02 10.08
C ALA A 1 -3.29 7.57 8.76
N CYS A 2 -2.99 8.87 8.69
CA CYS A 2 -2.34 9.50 7.53
C CYS A 2 -1.33 10.56 8.00
N ASP A 3 -0.22 10.69 7.28
CA ASP A 3 0.88 11.63 7.55
C ASP A 3 0.60 13.07 7.07
N VAL A 4 -0.46 13.26 6.28
CA VAL A 4 -0.89 14.56 5.77
C VAL A 4 -2.36 14.82 6.06
N LYS A 5 -2.73 16.09 6.17
CA LYS A 5 -4.12 16.50 6.36
C LYS A 5 -4.89 16.43 5.03
N GLY A 6 -6.19 16.19 5.16
CA GLY A 6 -7.13 16.33 4.05
C GLY A 6 -7.33 17.79 3.64
N LYS A 7 -7.85 18.03 2.45
CA LYS A 7 -8.23 19.36 1.94
C LYS A 7 -9.18 20.09 2.90
N GLU A 8 -10.09 19.35 3.52
CA GLU A 8 -11.11 19.85 4.45
C GLU A 8 -11.11 18.96 5.70
N ASP A 9 -11.60 19.47 6.83
CA ASP A 9 -11.59 18.75 8.12
C ASP A 9 -12.34 17.40 8.08
N LYS A 10 -13.25 17.22 7.12
CA LYS A 10 -14.01 15.97 6.88
C LYS A 10 -13.48 15.14 5.71
N SER A 11 -12.39 15.54 5.08
CA SER A 11 -11.78 14.87 3.93
C SER A 11 -10.63 13.94 4.35
N GLY A 12 -10.85 13.12 5.37
CA GLY A 12 -9.85 12.17 5.85
C GLY A 12 -9.63 10.98 4.90
N PRO A 13 -8.55 10.20 5.13
CA PRO A 13 -8.23 9.04 4.30
C PRO A 13 -9.31 7.95 4.30
N GLU A 14 -10.16 7.90 5.33
CA GLU A 14 -11.29 6.99 5.46
C GLU A 14 -12.31 7.12 4.31
N ASN A 15 -12.39 8.29 3.68
CA ASN A 15 -13.31 8.52 2.56
C ASN A 15 -12.95 7.71 1.31
N MET A 16 -11.71 7.22 1.19
CA MET A 16 -11.32 6.30 0.11
C MET A 16 -11.88 4.89 0.30
N LEU A 17 -12.20 4.51 1.53
CA LEU A 17 -12.63 3.15 1.87
C LEU A 17 -14.15 2.94 1.69
N VAL A 18 -14.90 4.01 1.40
CA VAL A 18 -16.36 3.97 1.27
C VAL A 18 -16.75 3.67 -0.17
N GLU A 19 -17.35 2.49 -0.39
CA GLU A 19 -17.97 2.13 -1.66
C GLU A 19 -19.46 2.53 -1.70
N PRO A 20 -20.01 2.89 -2.88
CA PRO A 20 -19.34 3.04 -4.16
C PRO A 20 -18.48 4.32 -4.22
N TRP A 21 -17.41 4.32 -5.01
CA TRP A 21 -16.48 5.46 -5.16
C TRP A 21 -17.08 6.60 -6.01
N THR A 22 -18.16 7.20 -5.52
CA THR A 22 -18.90 8.30 -6.17
C THR A 22 -18.49 9.68 -5.65
N GLY A 23 -17.84 9.73 -4.48
CA GLY A 23 -17.37 10.98 -3.85
C GLY A 23 -16.01 11.45 -4.36
N ASP A 24 -15.50 12.50 -3.71
CA ASP A 24 -14.17 13.04 -3.98
C ASP A 24 -13.02 12.19 -3.42
N GLY A 25 -13.33 11.25 -2.52
CA GLY A 25 -12.35 10.41 -1.84
C GLY A 25 -11.46 11.24 -0.92
N PHE A 26 -10.17 10.95 -0.94
CA PHE A 26 -9.14 11.66 -0.20
C PHE A 26 -8.40 12.64 -1.11
N LEU A 27 -8.36 13.89 -0.68
CA LEU A 27 -7.58 14.96 -1.30
C LEU A 27 -6.65 15.50 -0.23
N THR A 28 -5.36 15.59 -0.51
CA THR A 28 -4.41 16.20 0.41
C THR A 28 -4.61 17.72 0.50
N GLU A 29 -4.13 18.29 1.60
CA GLU A 29 -3.97 19.74 1.73
C GLU A 29 -3.08 20.32 0.62
N THR A 30 -3.27 21.61 0.31
CA THR A 30 -2.53 22.29 -0.75
C THR A 30 -1.02 22.26 -0.48
N GLY A 31 -0.23 21.95 -1.51
CA GLY A 31 1.22 21.82 -1.43
C GLY A 31 1.73 20.41 -1.11
N LYS A 32 0.85 19.49 -0.70
CA LYS A 32 1.20 18.09 -0.44
C LYS A 32 0.87 17.23 -1.65
N ARG A 33 1.90 16.72 -2.34
CA ARG A 33 1.77 15.86 -3.54
C ARG A 33 2.07 14.38 -3.24
N GLN A 34 2.19 14.06 -1.97
CA GLN A 34 2.54 12.75 -1.43
C GLN A 34 1.69 12.51 -0.18
N ALA A 35 1.39 11.26 0.10
CA ALA A 35 0.69 10.85 1.30
C ALA A 35 1.01 9.39 1.64
N SER A 36 1.20 9.10 2.92
CA SER A 36 1.27 7.76 3.47
C SER A 36 0.03 7.50 4.30
N ILE A 37 -0.64 6.38 4.03
CA ILE A 37 -1.77 5.92 4.84
C ILE A 37 -1.42 4.61 5.51
N ILE A 38 -1.86 4.44 6.75
CA ILE A 38 -1.75 3.18 7.50
C ILE A 38 -3.16 2.67 7.78
N LEU A 39 -3.39 1.43 7.39
CA LEU A 39 -4.60 0.66 7.65
C LEU A 39 -4.29 -0.46 8.63
N SER A 40 -5.24 -0.69 9.53
CA SER A 40 -5.31 -1.85 10.42
C SER A 40 -6.76 -2.29 10.52
N THR A 41 -6.99 -3.48 11.06
CA THR A 41 -8.35 -3.91 11.40
C THR A 41 -8.82 -3.21 12.67
N GLY A 42 -10.11 -2.89 12.78
CA GLY A 42 -10.69 -2.34 14.00
C GLY A 42 -10.66 -3.29 15.20
N THR A 43 -10.41 -4.58 14.95
CA THR A 43 -10.31 -5.66 15.95
C THR A 43 -8.87 -6.04 16.30
N GLU A 44 -7.88 -5.28 15.80
CA GLU A 44 -6.43 -5.56 15.97
C GLU A 44 -6.00 -6.96 15.50
N SER A 45 -6.85 -7.63 14.72
CA SER A 45 -6.60 -8.93 14.15
C SER A 45 -5.58 -8.82 13.02
N ALA A 46 -4.71 -9.81 12.92
CA ALA A 46 -3.79 -9.92 11.80
C ALA A 46 -4.57 -10.22 10.52
N PHE A 47 -3.98 -9.88 9.38
CA PHE A 47 -4.55 -10.13 8.07
C PHE A 47 -3.45 -10.42 7.06
N GLN A 48 -3.86 -11.05 5.97
CA GLN A 48 -3.01 -11.37 4.84
C GLN A 48 -3.62 -10.74 3.59
N VAL A 49 -3.05 -9.62 3.15
CA VAL A 49 -3.49 -8.93 1.93
C VAL A 49 -2.96 -9.68 0.72
N THR A 50 -3.83 -9.94 -0.24
CA THR A 50 -3.46 -10.57 -1.52
C THR A 50 -3.51 -9.56 -2.65
N GLN A 51 -4.41 -8.59 -2.56
CA GLN A 51 -4.64 -7.62 -3.61
C GLN A 51 -5.21 -6.32 -3.04
N ILE A 52 -4.89 -5.20 -3.65
CA ILE A 52 -5.61 -3.95 -3.46
C ILE A 52 -6.10 -3.42 -4.80
N ARG A 53 -7.19 -2.68 -4.78
CA ARG A 53 -7.72 -1.94 -5.93
C ARG A 53 -7.73 -0.48 -5.56
N ILE A 54 -7.08 0.33 -6.39
CA ILE A 54 -6.94 1.77 -6.16
C ILE A 54 -7.62 2.48 -7.32
N LYS A 55 -8.50 3.42 -7.00
CA LYS A 55 -9.04 4.38 -7.96
C LYS A 55 -8.52 5.77 -7.63
N VAL A 56 -7.83 6.41 -8.56
CA VAL A 56 -7.26 7.75 -8.38
C VAL A 56 -8.14 8.83 -8.97
N ARG A 57 -7.87 10.09 -8.59
CA ARG A 57 -8.56 11.22 -9.20
C ARG A 57 -8.13 11.38 -10.66
N ARG A 58 -9.09 11.74 -11.50
CA ARG A 58 -8.84 12.14 -12.89
C ARG A 58 -7.98 13.39 -12.96
N GLY A 59 -7.16 13.46 -14.00
CA GLY A 59 -6.36 14.63 -14.33
C GLY A 59 -5.12 14.79 -13.46
N ALA A 60 -4.65 16.04 -13.35
CA ALA A 60 -3.31 16.37 -12.84
C ALA A 60 -2.98 15.82 -11.44
N ILE A 61 -3.98 15.78 -10.56
CA ILE A 61 -3.83 15.49 -9.14
C ILE A 61 -3.87 13.99 -8.81
N GLY A 62 -4.22 13.12 -9.76
CA GLY A 62 -4.28 11.68 -9.52
C GLY A 62 -2.94 11.14 -9.03
N ALA A 63 -2.94 10.26 -8.04
CA ALA A 63 -1.73 9.56 -7.65
C ALA A 63 -1.21 8.73 -8.84
N ARG A 64 0.07 8.92 -9.19
CA ARG A 64 0.70 8.26 -10.34
C ARG A 64 1.37 6.96 -9.97
N CYS A 65 2.11 6.93 -8.87
CA CYS A 65 2.73 5.70 -8.41
C CYS A 65 2.74 5.61 -6.88
N GLY A 66 2.94 4.40 -6.39
CA GLY A 66 2.99 4.14 -4.97
C GLY A 66 3.53 2.77 -4.60
N LEU A 67 3.79 2.62 -3.32
CA LEU A 67 4.35 1.44 -2.69
C LEU A 67 3.42 0.94 -1.58
N VAL A 68 3.40 -0.38 -1.39
CA VAL A 68 2.57 -1.06 -0.41
C VAL A 68 3.47 -1.88 0.50
N PHE A 69 3.31 -1.72 1.81
CA PHE A 69 4.09 -2.40 2.84
C PHE A 69 3.14 -3.15 3.77
N ALA A 70 3.43 -4.41 4.05
CA ALA A 70 2.71 -5.24 5.01
C ALA A 70 3.69 -5.66 6.11
N TYR A 71 3.43 -5.26 7.34
CA TYR A 71 4.38 -5.39 8.45
C TYR A 71 3.69 -5.52 9.81
N ASN A 72 4.47 -5.96 10.79
CA ASN A 72 4.08 -6.01 12.20
C ASN A 72 4.89 -4.99 13.00
N SER A 73 4.34 -4.54 14.13
CA SER A 73 5.07 -3.74 15.11
C SER A 73 5.25 -4.57 16.38
N SER A 74 6.41 -4.46 17.01
CA SER A 74 6.69 -5.05 18.31
C SER A 74 6.03 -4.27 19.45
N SER A 75 5.58 -3.04 19.20
CA SER A 75 4.82 -2.25 20.17
C SER A 75 3.37 -2.72 20.24
N ASP A 76 2.88 -2.92 21.46
CA ASP A 76 1.46 -3.20 21.75
C ASP A 76 0.56 -1.99 21.49
N LYS A 77 1.13 -0.77 21.45
CA LYS A 77 0.40 0.47 21.19
C LYS A 77 0.73 1.03 19.82
N PHE A 78 -0.30 1.51 19.13
CA PHE A 78 -0.15 2.18 17.84
C PHE A 78 0.34 3.62 18.01
N HIS A 79 1.55 3.89 17.53
CA HIS A 79 2.17 5.22 17.50
C HIS A 79 2.46 5.63 16.05
N ALA A 80 1.57 6.43 15.45
CA ALA A 80 1.64 6.74 14.01
C ALA A 80 3.02 7.26 13.55
N ASP A 81 3.66 8.13 14.33
CA ASP A 81 4.96 8.71 13.99
C ASP A 81 6.08 7.66 13.87
N GLU A 82 6.09 6.64 14.72
CA GLU A 82 7.08 5.55 14.65
C GLU A 82 6.90 4.72 13.39
N HIS A 83 5.64 4.44 13.05
CA HIS A 83 5.29 3.68 11.85
C HIS A 83 5.66 4.44 10.58
N PHE A 84 5.41 5.76 10.51
CA PHE A 84 5.84 6.57 9.37
C PHE A 84 7.35 6.66 9.26
N LYS A 85 8.04 6.87 10.40
CA LYS A 85 9.50 6.94 10.46
C LYS A 85 10.18 5.67 9.97
N ARG A 86 9.61 4.50 10.24
CA ARG A 86 10.12 3.20 9.78
C ARG A 86 10.38 3.17 8.25
N PHE A 87 9.53 3.83 7.47
CA PHE A 87 9.61 3.83 6.01
C PHE A 87 9.96 5.21 5.42
N GLU A 88 10.59 6.10 6.20
CA GLU A 88 10.88 7.49 5.79
C GLU A 88 11.86 7.58 4.60
N SER A 89 12.67 6.53 4.39
CA SER A 89 13.60 6.43 3.26
C SER A 89 12.90 6.50 1.90
N TYR A 90 11.61 6.17 1.83
CA TYR A 90 10.79 6.19 0.62
C TYR A 90 10.07 7.52 0.40
N ASP A 91 9.99 8.41 1.39
CA ASP A 91 9.16 9.62 1.32
C ASP A 91 9.63 10.60 0.25
N LYS A 92 10.93 10.62 -0.02
CA LYS A 92 11.54 11.53 -0.99
C LYS A 92 11.54 10.98 -2.41
N TRP A 93 11.02 9.78 -2.63
CA TRP A 93 11.06 9.12 -3.93
C TRP A 93 10.21 9.87 -4.94
N LYS A 94 10.81 10.10 -6.10
CA LYS A 94 10.15 10.58 -7.29
C LYS A 94 9.86 9.43 -8.24
N LEU A 95 9.22 9.75 -9.35
CA LEU A 95 8.93 8.77 -10.40
C LEU A 95 10.19 8.07 -10.93
N GLU A 96 11.31 8.79 -11.02
CA GLU A 96 12.59 8.23 -11.47
C GLU A 96 13.14 7.19 -10.48
N ASP A 97 13.12 7.49 -9.19
CA ASP A 97 13.54 6.56 -8.12
C ASP A 97 12.66 5.30 -8.12
N PHE A 98 11.35 5.49 -8.24
CA PHE A 98 10.39 4.40 -8.35
C PHE A 98 10.67 3.51 -9.56
N ARG A 99 10.89 4.09 -10.75
CA ARG A 99 11.20 3.33 -11.97
C ARG A 99 12.55 2.63 -11.89
N HIS A 100 13.54 3.25 -11.23
CA HIS A 100 14.82 2.61 -10.96
C HIS A 100 14.62 1.39 -10.03
N PHE A 101 13.83 1.54 -8.98
CA PHE A 101 13.44 0.44 -8.09
C PHE A 101 12.78 -0.72 -8.85
N LEU A 102 11.87 -0.45 -9.79
CA LEU A 102 11.23 -1.52 -10.59
C LEU A 102 12.25 -2.32 -11.41
N LYS A 103 13.24 -1.65 -12.00
CA LYS A 103 14.32 -2.30 -12.76
C LYS A 103 15.22 -3.16 -11.88
N THR A 104 15.50 -2.69 -10.66
CA THR A 104 16.32 -3.44 -9.70
C THR A 104 15.55 -4.65 -9.18
N ARG A 105 14.26 -4.48 -8.85
CA ARG A 105 13.41 -5.56 -8.33
C ARG A 105 13.03 -6.63 -9.32
N SER A 106 12.92 -6.32 -10.62
CA SER A 106 12.74 -7.36 -11.63
C SER A 106 13.86 -8.40 -11.63
N SER A 107 15.00 -8.08 -11.03
CA SER A 107 16.17 -8.97 -10.91
C SER A 107 16.23 -9.74 -9.58
N THR A 108 15.35 -9.44 -8.61
CA THR A 108 15.37 -10.01 -7.25
C THR A 108 14.24 -11.01 -7.05
N LEU A 109 14.54 -12.17 -6.45
CA LEU A 109 13.53 -13.19 -6.14
C LEU A 109 12.60 -12.72 -5.00
N CYS A 110 11.31 -13.08 -5.07
CA CYS A 110 10.30 -12.72 -4.07
C CYS A 110 10.64 -13.23 -2.65
N ASP A 111 11.46 -14.27 -2.53
CA ASP A 111 11.83 -14.90 -1.25
C ASP A 111 12.86 -14.09 -0.43
N GLU A 112 13.47 -13.06 -1.02
CA GLU A 112 14.46 -12.18 -0.36
C GLU A 112 13.85 -10.90 0.23
N LEU A 113 12.53 -10.69 0.11
CA LEU A 113 11.88 -9.49 0.64
C LEU A 113 11.80 -9.55 2.17
N GLY A 114 12.45 -8.60 2.85
CA GLY A 114 12.39 -8.37 4.29
C GLY A 114 11.21 -7.47 4.69
N GLU A 115 10.99 -7.28 5.99
CA GLU A 115 9.85 -6.50 6.51
C GLU A 115 9.83 -5.03 6.04
N GLU A 116 11.00 -4.44 5.78
CA GLU A 116 11.14 -3.06 5.30
C GLU A 116 10.94 -2.91 3.78
N ASP A 117 10.81 -4.02 3.07
CA ASP A 117 10.62 -4.03 1.63
C ASP A 117 9.13 -3.92 1.26
N PRO A 118 8.81 -3.17 0.20
CA PRO A 118 7.44 -3.11 -0.30
C PRO A 118 7.01 -4.48 -0.83
N VAL A 119 5.81 -4.90 -0.43
CA VAL A 119 5.16 -6.14 -0.86
C VAL A 119 4.27 -5.94 -2.09
N GLY A 120 4.07 -4.70 -2.52
CA GLY A 120 3.32 -4.35 -3.73
C GLY A 120 3.67 -2.94 -4.19
N TRP A 121 3.42 -2.66 -5.47
CA TRP A 121 3.68 -1.36 -6.08
C TRP A 121 2.80 -1.14 -7.29
N PHE A 122 2.59 0.12 -7.66
CA PHE A 122 1.80 0.48 -8.83
C PHE A 122 2.34 1.73 -9.51
N GLU A 123 2.19 1.77 -10.83
CA GLU A 123 2.25 2.97 -11.66
C GLU A 123 0.97 2.99 -12.49
N ILE A 124 0.26 4.11 -12.48
CA ILE A 124 -0.97 4.32 -13.22
C ILE A 124 -0.66 5.22 -14.42
N GLU A 125 -1.04 4.76 -15.60
CA GLU A 125 -0.94 5.52 -16.84
C GLU A 125 -1.99 6.66 -16.88
N GLU A 126 -1.84 7.59 -17.81
CA GLU A 126 -2.67 8.81 -17.81
C GLU A 126 -4.12 8.54 -18.21
N GLU A 127 -4.35 7.49 -19.01
CA GLU A 127 -5.62 7.04 -19.56
C GLU A 127 -6.45 6.22 -18.57
N TRP A 128 -5.83 5.68 -17.53
CA TRP A 128 -6.46 4.79 -16.56
C TRP A 128 -6.61 5.48 -15.21
N ASP A 129 -7.79 5.40 -14.61
CA ASP A 129 -8.05 5.94 -13.26
C ASP A 129 -8.07 4.86 -12.18
N GLU A 130 -7.89 3.60 -12.56
CA GLU A 130 -8.03 2.46 -11.67
C GLU A 130 -6.95 1.43 -11.93
N VAL A 131 -6.39 0.87 -10.86
CA VAL A 131 -5.35 -0.15 -10.92
C VAL A 131 -5.62 -1.23 -9.87
N GLU A 132 -5.40 -2.47 -10.27
CA GLU A 132 -5.34 -3.61 -9.37
C GLU A 132 -3.89 -3.99 -9.10
N VAL A 133 -3.53 -4.06 -7.83
CA VAL A 133 -2.18 -4.37 -7.38
C VAL A 133 -2.21 -5.70 -6.65
N LYS A 134 -1.59 -6.71 -7.25
CA LYS A 134 -1.37 -8.01 -6.59
C LYS A 134 -0.12 -7.91 -5.71
N MET A 135 -0.22 -8.42 -4.49
CA MET A 135 0.93 -8.47 -3.59
C MET A 135 1.95 -9.49 -4.11
N GLN A 136 3.20 -9.07 -4.21
CA GLN A 136 4.35 -9.91 -4.56
C GLN A 136 4.63 -10.93 -3.47
N GLN A 137 4.39 -10.55 -2.21
CA GLN A 137 4.46 -11.43 -1.06
C GLN A 137 3.28 -11.20 -0.12
N CYS A 138 2.49 -12.23 0.12
CA CYS A 138 1.30 -12.16 0.98
C CYS A 138 1.68 -12.50 2.43
N ARG A 139 2.19 -11.51 3.18
CA ARG A 139 2.56 -11.69 4.60
C ARG A 139 1.36 -11.59 5.53
N ILE A 140 1.46 -12.25 6.68
CA ILE A 140 0.52 -12.01 7.79
C ILE A 140 1.03 -10.79 8.58
N SER A 141 0.19 -9.77 8.62
CA SER A 141 0.55 -8.46 9.13
C SER A 141 -0.60 -7.85 9.92
N LYS A 142 -0.28 -7.00 10.89
CA LYS A 142 -1.26 -6.16 11.61
C LYS A 142 -1.46 -4.80 10.94
N TYR A 143 -0.50 -4.36 10.14
CA TYR A 143 -0.51 -3.04 9.52
C TYR A 143 -0.21 -3.14 8.02
N LEU A 144 -0.98 -2.37 7.26
CA LEU A 144 -0.75 -2.14 5.84
C LEU A 144 -0.47 -0.65 5.65
N MET A 145 0.71 -0.31 5.15
CA MET A 145 1.00 1.06 4.74
C MET A 145 0.97 1.17 3.22
N ILE A 146 0.32 2.21 2.71
CA ILE A 146 0.34 2.57 1.30
C ILE A 146 0.93 3.98 1.19
N LYS A 147 2.02 4.11 0.44
CA LYS A 147 2.66 5.39 0.12
C LYS A 147 2.30 5.80 -1.30
N PHE A 148 1.65 6.93 -1.44
CA PHE A 148 1.41 7.62 -2.71
C PHE A 148 2.55 8.61 -2.95
N LEU A 149 3.39 8.36 -3.96
CA LEU A 149 4.69 8.99 -4.11
C LEU A 149 4.70 10.24 -5.01
N CYS A 150 3.78 10.34 -5.96
CA CYS A 150 3.66 11.51 -6.81
C CYS A 150 2.30 11.62 -7.49
N THR A 151 2.03 12.80 -8.02
CA THR A 151 0.87 13.11 -8.87
C THR A 151 1.17 12.83 -10.34
N ARG A 152 0.12 12.68 -11.18
CA ARG A 152 0.27 12.51 -12.64
C ARG A 152 1.11 13.64 -13.25
N LEU A 153 0.76 14.89 -12.90
CA LEU A 153 1.52 16.07 -13.31
C LEU A 153 2.31 16.64 -12.13
N GLU A 154 3.59 16.93 -12.34
CA GLU A 154 4.45 17.50 -11.29
C GLU A 154 3.96 18.86 -10.79
N LYS A 155 3.30 19.65 -11.65
CA LYS A 155 2.76 20.98 -11.32
C LYS A 155 1.45 20.94 -10.53
N ALA A 156 0.91 19.75 -10.25
CA ALA A 156 -0.30 19.62 -9.46
C ALA A 156 -0.12 20.23 -8.06
N GLU A 157 -1.12 20.94 -7.57
CA GLU A 157 -1.07 21.56 -6.25
C GLU A 157 -1.29 20.57 -5.09
N ARG A 158 -1.85 19.40 -5.37
CA ARG A 158 -2.23 18.39 -4.37
C ARG A 158 -2.33 17.00 -5.00
N LEU A 159 -2.43 15.97 -4.15
CA LEU A 159 -2.65 14.57 -4.52
C LEU A 159 -4.09 14.14 -4.21
N GLY A 160 -4.66 13.31 -5.08
CA GLY A 160 -6.03 12.84 -4.95
C GLY A 160 -6.20 11.36 -5.28
N VAL A 161 -6.86 10.66 -4.37
CA VAL A 161 -7.22 9.25 -4.50
C VAL A 161 -8.70 9.11 -4.22
N GLN A 162 -9.45 8.55 -5.16
CA GLN A 162 -10.90 8.46 -5.08
C GLN A 162 -11.36 7.25 -4.26
N GLY A 163 -10.64 6.14 -4.35
CA GLY A 163 -11.09 4.87 -3.79
C GLY A 163 -9.95 3.90 -3.52
N LEU A 164 -10.11 3.09 -2.49
CA LEU A 164 -9.21 2.03 -2.11
C LEU A 164 -10.02 0.85 -1.54
N SER A 165 -9.87 -0.32 -2.15
CA SER A 165 -10.43 -1.58 -1.65
C SER A 165 -9.29 -2.56 -1.40
N VAL A 166 -9.33 -3.21 -0.23
CA VAL A 166 -8.29 -4.15 0.21
C VAL A 166 -8.89 -5.55 0.25
N PHE A 167 -8.25 -6.48 -0.44
CA PHE A 167 -8.68 -7.86 -0.56
C PHE A 167 -7.65 -8.78 0.10
N GLY A 168 -8.14 -9.75 0.85
CA GLY A 168 -7.31 -10.67 1.58
C GLY A 168 -8.12 -11.45 2.60
N TYR A 169 -7.42 -11.97 3.60
CA TYR A 169 -8.02 -12.81 4.63
C TYR A 169 -7.66 -12.30 6.01
N ILE A 170 -8.63 -12.33 6.93
CA ILE A 170 -8.34 -12.19 8.36
C ILE A 170 -7.62 -13.45 8.84
N ARG A 171 -6.63 -13.28 9.71
CA ARG A 171 -5.79 -14.34 10.28
C ARG A 171 -5.72 -14.18 11.79
N SER A 172 -5.63 -15.28 12.50
CA SER A 172 -5.20 -15.27 13.89
C SER A 172 -3.74 -14.83 13.95
N ALA A 173 -3.36 -14.01 14.94
CA ALA A 173 -1.99 -13.54 15.13
C ALA A 173 -0.97 -14.67 15.45
N SER A 174 -1.41 -15.93 15.50
CA SER A 174 -0.67 -17.10 15.97
C SER A 174 -0.13 -18.03 14.88
N GLU A 175 -0.45 -17.82 13.60
CA GLU A 175 -0.04 -18.77 12.55
C GLU A 175 0.62 -18.03 11.39
N GLU A 176 1.94 -17.84 11.43
CA GLU A 176 2.66 -17.73 10.16
C GLU A 176 2.37 -19.01 9.35
N PRO A 177 1.99 -18.92 8.06
CA PRO A 177 1.87 -20.12 7.25
C PRO A 177 3.28 -20.72 7.20
N SER A 178 3.43 -21.94 7.69
CA SER A 178 4.68 -22.69 7.56
C SER A 178 5.10 -22.63 6.08
N ARG A 179 6.26 -22.01 5.79
CA ARG A 179 6.83 -21.95 4.43
C ARG A 179 7.05 -23.34 3.81
N ASN A 180 7.02 -24.39 4.63
CA ASN A 180 6.93 -25.78 4.19
C ASN A 180 5.49 -26.29 4.21
N LYS A 181 4.74 -26.09 3.12
CA LYS A 181 3.80 -27.12 2.70
C LYS A 181 4.48 -27.93 1.61
N ILE A 182 5.25 -28.94 2.02
CA ILE A 182 5.51 -30.07 1.15
C ILE A 182 4.13 -30.63 0.79
N CYS A 183 3.74 -30.43 -0.46
CA CYS A 183 2.59 -31.07 -1.06
C CYS A 183 2.77 -32.59 -0.89
N ARG A 184 2.00 -33.20 0.02
CA ARG A 184 2.07 -34.65 0.29
C ARG A 184 1.72 -35.51 -0.94
N GLU A 185 1.13 -34.92 -1.97
CA GLU A 185 0.88 -35.58 -3.27
C GLU A 185 2.10 -35.52 -4.20
N CYS A 186 2.98 -34.54 -4.02
CA CYS A 186 4.14 -34.31 -4.87
C CYS A 186 5.32 -35.24 -4.49
N ASP A 187 5.33 -35.79 -3.26
CA ASP A 187 6.25 -36.86 -2.85
C ASP A 187 5.92 -38.23 -3.49
N ARG A 188 4.70 -38.41 -4.01
CA ARG A 188 4.30 -39.70 -4.62
C ARG A 188 4.76 -39.88 -6.06
N LEU A 189 5.29 -38.82 -6.69
CA LEU A 189 5.76 -38.86 -8.08
C LEU A 189 7.28 -38.97 -8.22
N ASN A 190 8.02 -38.99 -7.10
CA ASN A 190 9.48 -39.14 -7.07
C ASN A 190 9.94 -40.40 -6.29
N GLY A 191 9.05 -41.37 -6.09
CA GLY A 191 9.36 -42.68 -5.50
C GLY A 191 9.49 -43.77 -6.54
#